data_AF-A0A7S9CNY5-F1
#
_entry.id   AF-A0A7S9CNY5-F1
#
_cell.length_a   1.000
_cell.length_b   1.000
_cell.length_c   1.000
_cell.angle_alpha   90.00
_cell.angle_beta   90.00
_cell.angle_gamma   90.00
#
_symmetry.space_group_name_H-M   'P 1'
#
loop_
_entity.id
_entity.type
_entity.pdbx_description
1 polymer ?
#
loop_
_entity_poly.entity_id
_entity_poly.type
_entity_poly.pdbx_seq_one_letter_code
_entity_poly.pdbx_strand_id
1 'polypeptide(L)'
;MLNPRDLNTYAKTAKLQIGGSGSSFGTSIITYEIRRYQDIRNLGNEFAYLLTCKHRVIIPNANNYQVGPTSSTGYSNYPAAIFNSVTLAANNGATLMLREIFPRTLNTSVTTSVNSNVGGNTTTSNQHTTGSSTSQTNSFGVAVSGGFFGDMLTGGITLENQNVWGSGKYSSDSSDAGSGRQFDASSGETMSVKDWSSYGFINETTGSANWIWGQSYPWDVILYNQSTNASTVNLPSFVQGRMKDNYDAQNYIVLPPSQLSLMGVDFTMRASWLIEFPSGISAAESITISHNTSCFLASHSLNGSAVSASLQTASAASKSTFVSPALPLSTYALDPIADAGPKNGAAIGFTANRFTFPPNANGGPFQIVSPSNNLKVSGAGFDPAMTSNFAQATSFTIEFKILDNTNEYSLLLMHWIGASSGACKLTVTTNGTSTTVVYVDSPEGQGGQSNVTAIELRNADFSSINYHDYLVIGLNTITITVEPVNPNQSNLYTLFALAIGNA
;
A
#
# COMPACT_ATOMS: atom_id res chain seq x y z
N MET A 1 -4.83 -5.34 -20.77
CA MET A 1 -3.50 -5.58 -20.17
C MET A 1 -3.57 -5.17 -18.71
N LEU A 2 -3.16 -6.05 -17.79
CA LEU A 2 -3.01 -5.70 -16.37
C LEU A 2 -1.91 -4.63 -16.26
N ASN A 3 -2.07 -3.63 -15.40
CA ASN A 3 -0.96 -2.72 -15.12
C ASN A 3 0.07 -3.50 -14.29
N PRO A 4 1.36 -3.59 -14.66
CA PRO A 4 2.37 -4.28 -13.87
C PRO A 4 2.44 -3.81 -12.41
N ARG A 5 2.02 -2.55 -12.15
CA ARG A 5 1.91 -2.01 -10.79
C ARG A 5 0.87 -2.73 -9.93
N ASP A 6 -0.18 -3.31 -10.51
CA ASP A 6 -1.25 -3.98 -9.77
C ASP A 6 -0.78 -5.28 -9.11
N LEU A 7 0.31 -5.88 -9.61
CA LEU A 7 0.84 -7.16 -9.13
C LEU A 7 1.37 -7.14 -7.71
N ASN A 8 1.81 -5.97 -7.24
CA ASN A 8 2.40 -5.80 -5.91
C ASN A 8 1.41 -5.11 -4.96
N THR A 9 0.13 -5.07 -5.34
CA THR A 9 -0.86 -4.27 -4.65
C THR A 9 -2.00 -5.08 -4.06
N TYR A 10 -2.46 -4.62 -2.90
CA TYR A 10 -3.76 -4.97 -2.35
C TYR A 10 -4.64 -3.72 -2.41
N ALA A 11 -5.82 -3.84 -3.00
CA ALA A 11 -6.79 -2.75 -3.06
C ALA A 11 -8.11 -3.14 -2.40
N LYS A 12 -8.70 -2.21 -1.65
CA LYS A 12 -10.01 -2.39 -1.02
C LYS A 12 -10.82 -1.11 -1.11
N THR A 13 -12.06 -1.26 -1.58
CA THR A 13 -13.11 -0.26 -1.35
C THR A 13 -13.93 -0.70 -0.14
N ALA A 14 -14.02 0.16 0.86
CA ALA A 14 -14.75 -0.08 2.10
C ALA A 14 -15.75 1.07 2.34
N LYS A 15 -16.97 0.73 2.76
CA LYS A 15 -17.93 1.73 3.23
C LYS A 15 -17.49 2.23 4.60
N LEU A 16 -17.51 3.54 4.80
CA LEU A 16 -17.29 4.17 6.10
C LEU A 16 -18.56 4.00 6.93
N GLN A 17 -18.66 2.91 7.67
CA GLN A 17 -19.85 2.56 8.44
C GLN A 17 -19.83 3.23 9.82
N ILE A 18 -20.98 3.78 10.22
CA ILE A 18 -21.20 4.32 11.56
C ILE A 18 -21.48 3.13 12.48
N GLY A 19 -20.62 2.91 13.47
CA GLY A 19 -20.57 1.70 14.30
C GLY A 19 -21.93 1.05 14.63
N GLY A 20 -22.08 -0.23 14.27
CA GLY A 20 -23.23 -1.08 14.61
C GLY A 20 -24.56 -0.77 13.92
N SER A 21 -24.69 0.38 13.23
CA SER A 21 -25.97 0.86 12.68
C SER A 21 -26.26 0.44 11.23
N GLY A 22 -25.29 -0.17 10.54
CA GLY A 22 -25.36 -0.47 9.09
C GLY A 22 -25.34 0.76 8.17
N SER A 23 -25.49 1.96 8.72
CA SER A 23 -25.48 3.24 8.01
C SER A 23 -24.06 3.66 7.66
N SER A 24 -23.87 4.31 6.51
CA SER A 24 -22.56 4.76 6.04
C SER A 24 -22.53 6.25 5.78
N PHE A 25 -21.44 6.90 6.15
CA PHE A 25 -21.21 8.33 5.91
C PHE A 25 -20.26 8.59 4.74
N GLY A 26 -19.76 7.56 4.05
CA GLY A 26 -18.82 7.74 2.94
C GLY A 26 -18.18 6.45 2.48
N THR A 27 -17.16 6.59 1.64
CA THR A 27 -16.40 5.48 1.05
C THR A 27 -14.91 5.73 1.20
N SER A 28 -14.19 4.70 1.61
CA SER A 28 -12.73 4.64 1.61
C SER A 28 -12.25 3.75 0.46
N ILE A 29 -11.32 4.25 -0.33
CA ILE A 29 -10.59 3.48 -1.34
C ILE A 29 -9.14 3.41 -0.87
N ILE A 30 -8.68 2.21 -0.56
CA ILE A 30 -7.38 1.96 0.03
C ILE A 30 -6.57 1.08 -0.92
N THR A 31 -5.31 1.44 -1.14
CA THR A 31 -4.35 0.67 -1.91
C THR A 31 -3.05 0.57 -1.12
N TYR A 32 -2.57 -0.65 -0.93
CA TYR A 32 -1.25 -0.93 -0.40
C TYR A 32 -0.39 -1.45 -1.53
N GLU A 33 0.82 -0.93 -1.67
CA GLU A 33 1.86 -1.46 -2.54
C GLU A 33 3.03 -1.93 -1.66
N ILE A 34 3.46 -3.17 -1.82
CA ILE A 34 4.57 -3.74 -1.05
C ILE A 34 5.70 -4.10 -1.99
N ARG A 35 6.89 -3.59 -1.73
CA ARG A 35 8.11 -3.93 -2.48
C ARG A 35 9.19 -4.42 -1.55
N ARG A 36 10.02 -5.34 -2.02
CA ARG A 36 11.24 -5.70 -1.32
C ARG A 36 12.24 -4.55 -1.43
N TYR A 37 12.92 -4.27 -0.34
CA TYR A 37 13.95 -3.25 -0.26
C TYR A 37 15.25 -3.88 0.20
N GLN A 38 16.35 -3.51 -0.46
CA GLN A 38 17.70 -3.90 -0.08
C GLN A 38 18.55 -2.64 -0.02
N ASP A 39 19.07 -2.28 1.17
CA ASP A 39 19.98 -1.16 1.28
C ASP A 39 21.38 -1.59 0.84
N ILE A 40 21.76 -1.24 -0.38
CA ILE A 40 23.08 -1.55 -0.95
C ILE A 40 24.25 -0.91 -0.20
N ARG A 41 23.99 0.05 0.71
CA ARG A 41 25.03 0.70 1.53
C ARG A 41 25.26 -0.04 2.84
N ASN A 42 24.28 -0.83 3.30
CA ASN A 42 24.45 -1.73 4.42
C ASN A 42 24.83 -3.10 3.86
N LEU A 43 26.08 -3.51 4.02
CA LEU A 43 26.54 -4.85 3.63
C LEU A 43 25.86 -5.97 4.46
N GLY A 44 25.15 -5.62 5.53
CA GLY A 44 24.19 -6.50 6.18
C GLY A 44 23.00 -6.73 5.24
N ASN A 45 22.83 -7.96 4.77
CA ASN A 45 21.67 -8.43 4.01
C ASN A 45 20.40 -8.42 4.89
N GLU A 46 20.01 -7.27 5.43
CA GLU A 46 18.77 -7.13 6.19
C GLU A 46 17.61 -7.06 5.20
N PHE A 47 16.76 -8.09 5.22
CA PHE A 47 15.53 -8.08 4.45
C PHE A 47 14.61 -6.99 4.99
N ALA A 48 14.25 -6.06 4.11
CA ALA A 48 13.30 -5.01 4.43
C ALA A 48 12.23 -4.91 3.35
N TYR A 49 11.10 -4.29 3.69
CA TYR A 49 9.99 -4.06 2.77
C TYR A 49 9.58 -2.60 2.81
N LEU A 50 9.34 -2.02 1.64
CA LEU A 50 8.73 -0.72 1.48
C LEU A 50 7.22 -0.92 1.29
N LEU A 51 6.43 -0.47 2.25
CA LEU A 51 4.97 -0.42 2.16
C LEU A 51 4.54 1.00 1.83
N THR A 52 3.90 1.22 0.69
CA THR A 52 3.25 2.47 0.34
C THR A 52 1.73 2.30 0.44
N CYS A 53 1.10 3.08 1.32
CA CYS A 53 -0.34 3.15 1.46
C CYS A 53 -0.86 4.41 0.77
N LYS A 54 -1.84 4.25 -0.10
CA LYS A 54 -2.69 5.31 -0.62
C LYS A 54 -4.10 5.14 -0.06
N HIS A 55 -4.66 6.18 0.51
CA HIS A 55 -6.01 6.19 1.06
C HIS A 55 -6.78 7.39 0.53
N ARG A 56 -7.87 7.14 -0.19
CA ARG A 56 -8.82 8.15 -0.65
C ARG A 56 -10.11 8.04 0.14
N VAL A 57 -10.54 9.15 0.74
CA VAL A 57 -11.76 9.25 1.55
C VAL A 57 -12.75 10.14 0.80
N ILE A 58 -13.94 9.58 0.51
CA ILE A 58 -15.02 10.25 -0.20
C ILE A 58 -16.22 10.32 0.73
N ILE A 59 -16.65 11.53 1.09
CA ILE A 59 -17.84 11.75 1.94
C ILE A 59 -18.83 12.58 1.13
N PRO A 60 -19.92 11.97 0.62
CA PRO A 60 -20.95 12.71 -0.08
C PRO A 60 -21.67 13.65 0.90
N ASN A 61 -22.19 14.77 0.39
CA ASN A 61 -23.13 15.56 1.18
C ASN A 61 -24.47 14.79 1.28
N ALA A 62 -25.12 14.84 2.45
CA ALA A 62 -26.41 14.21 2.68
C ALA A 62 -27.53 14.87 1.87
N ASN A 63 -27.37 16.16 1.56
CA ASN A 63 -28.33 16.94 0.79
C ASN A 63 -27.82 17.23 -0.62
N ASN A 64 -28.70 17.12 -1.61
CA ASN A 64 -28.36 17.51 -2.98
C ASN A 64 -28.06 19.01 -3.03
N TYR A 65 -26.97 19.38 -3.72
CA TYR A 65 -26.66 20.77 -3.99
C TYR A 65 -27.78 21.40 -4.82
N GLN A 66 -28.37 22.49 -4.34
CA GLN A 66 -29.37 23.24 -5.08
C GLN A 66 -28.71 24.44 -5.75
N VAL A 67 -28.83 24.51 -7.08
CA VAL A 67 -28.33 25.65 -7.87
C VAL A 67 -29.33 26.80 -7.74
N GLY A 68 -28.84 27.96 -7.30
CA GLY A 68 -29.66 29.14 -7.03
C GLY A 68 -29.66 29.54 -5.55
N PRO A 69 -30.19 30.72 -5.20
CA PRO A 69 -30.21 31.20 -3.82
C PRO A 69 -31.14 30.34 -2.97
N THR A 70 -30.60 29.65 -1.96
CA THR A 70 -31.36 28.79 -1.04
C THR A 70 -30.94 29.01 0.41
N SER A 71 -31.93 29.29 1.26
CA SER A 71 -31.88 29.58 2.70
C SER A 71 -31.31 30.97 3.09
N SER A 72 -32.12 31.74 3.82
CA SER A 72 -31.74 33.03 4.43
C SER A 72 -31.28 32.88 5.90
N THR A 73 -31.50 31.72 6.53
CA THR A 73 -31.41 31.57 7.99
C THR A 73 -30.33 30.61 8.52
N GLY A 74 -29.78 29.68 7.71
CA GLY A 74 -28.65 28.85 8.15
C GLY A 74 -28.39 27.57 7.36
N TYR A 75 -27.22 26.98 7.63
CA TYR A 75 -26.73 25.72 7.06
C TYR A 75 -26.47 24.72 8.18
N SER A 76 -26.93 23.47 8.02
CA SER A 76 -26.80 22.44 9.06
C SER A 76 -26.12 21.16 8.58
N ASN A 77 -25.44 20.49 9.51
CA ASN A 77 -24.86 19.16 9.39
C ASN A 77 -23.95 18.95 8.17
N TYR A 78 -23.18 19.96 7.77
CA TYR A 78 -22.23 19.83 6.67
C TYR A 78 -20.87 19.29 7.17
N PRO A 79 -20.13 18.51 6.36
CA PRO A 79 -18.78 18.07 6.70
C PRO A 79 -17.86 19.27 6.96
N ALA A 80 -17.23 19.27 8.13
CA ALA A 80 -16.42 20.41 8.58
C ALA A 80 -14.97 19.99 8.86
N ALA A 81 -14.77 18.83 9.48
CA ALA A 81 -13.45 18.25 9.70
C ALA A 81 -13.44 16.73 9.51
N ILE A 82 -12.31 16.21 9.05
CA ILE A 82 -12.07 14.78 8.89
C ILE A 82 -10.73 14.45 9.53
N PHE A 83 -10.74 13.48 10.43
CA PHE A 83 -9.53 12.89 10.99
C PHE A 83 -9.30 11.52 10.38
N ASN A 84 -8.09 11.27 9.90
CA ASN A 84 -7.65 9.97 9.45
C ASN A 84 -6.39 9.53 10.19
N SER A 85 -6.33 8.27 10.59
CA SER A 85 -5.16 7.67 11.21
C SER A 85 -4.89 6.29 10.61
N VAL A 86 -3.62 6.02 10.31
CA VAL A 86 -3.14 4.73 9.79
C VAL A 86 -2.08 4.19 10.75
N THR A 87 -2.37 3.01 11.29
CA THR A 87 -1.50 2.29 12.23
C THR A 87 -1.13 0.92 11.64
N LEU A 88 0.14 0.56 11.77
CA LEU A 88 0.70 -0.68 11.23
C LEU A 88 1.04 -1.63 12.38
N ALA A 89 0.77 -2.92 12.18
CA ALA A 89 1.20 -3.99 13.08
C ALA A 89 1.85 -5.10 12.25
N ALA A 90 3.14 -5.34 12.48
CA ALA A 90 3.91 -6.39 11.83
C ALA A 90 4.38 -7.42 12.87
N ASN A 91 4.57 -8.68 12.43
CA ASN A 91 5.10 -9.75 13.27
C ASN A 91 6.64 -9.78 13.24
N ASN A 92 7.25 -10.82 13.84
CA ASN A 92 8.70 -11.03 13.90
C ASN A 92 9.52 -9.85 14.48
N GLY A 93 8.93 -9.06 15.38
CA GLY A 93 9.65 -7.94 16.00
C GLY A 93 10.10 -6.85 15.02
N ALA A 94 9.36 -6.66 13.93
CA ALA A 94 9.71 -5.69 12.90
C ALA A 94 9.73 -4.25 13.43
N THR A 95 10.71 -3.47 12.96
CA THR A 95 10.79 -2.02 13.14
C THR A 95 10.10 -1.32 11.98
N LEU A 96 9.23 -0.36 12.29
CA LEU A 96 8.44 0.38 11.30
C LEU A 96 8.91 1.83 11.24
N MET A 97 9.53 2.23 10.13
CA MET A 97 10.06 3.58 9.93
C MET A 97 9.27 4.33 8.86
N LEU A 98 8.55 5.39 9.25
CA LEU A 98 7.85 6.24 8.29
C LEU A 98 8.86 7.06 7.46
N ARG A 99 8.85 6.86 6.15
CA ARG A 99 9.73 7.54 5.18
C ARG A 99 9.08 8.77 4.59
N GLU A 100 7.83 8.63 4.16
CA GLU A 100 7.09 9.70 3.48
C GLU A 100 5.66 9.79 3.97
N ILE A 101 5.12 11.01 4.01
CA ILE A 101 3.72 11.29 4.30
C ILE A 101 3.26 12.45 3.39
N PHE A 102 2.06 12.33 2.84
CA PHE A 102 1.47 13.30 1.93
C PHE A 102 -0.06 13.38 2.09
N PRO A 103 -0.65 14.57 1.99
CA PRO A 103 0.03 15.87 2.11
C PRO A 103 0.51 16.08 3.55
N ARG A 104 1.66 16.76 3.72
CA ARG A 104 2.11 17.24 5.05
C ARG A 104 1.34 18.48 5.46
N THR A 105 1.25 19.45 4.57
CA THR A 105 0.51 20.69 4.75
C THR A 105 -0.13 21.08 3.41
N LEU A 106 -1.37 21.57 3.45
CA LEU A 106 -2.09 22.04 2.27
C LEU A 106 -3.01 23.20 2.66
N ASN A 107 -2.98 24.33 1.92
CA ASN A 107 -3.75 25.56 2.20
C ASN A 107 -3.63 26.11 3.64
N THR A 108 -2.60 25.66 4.34
CA THR A 108 -2.19 26.12 5.67
C THR A 108 -0.92 26.95 5.50
N SER A 109 -0.86 28.15 6.07
CA SER A 109 0.37 28.94 6.04
C SER A 109 1.52 28.24 6.78
N VAL A 110 2.73 28.29 6.24
CA VAL A 110 3.98 27.99 6.96
C VAL A 110 5.05 28.98 6.48
N THR A 111 5.48 29.92 7.33
CA THR A 111 6.63 30.81 7.07
C THR A 111 7.85 30.29 7.83
N THR A 112 8.93 29.99 7.11
CA THR A 112 10.22 29.52 7.65
C THR A 112 11.21 30.67 7.76
N SER A 113 11.44 31.22 8.95
CA SER A 113 12.56 32.13 9.19
C SER A 113 13.80 31.33 9.58
N VAL A 114 14.70 31.14 8.61
CA VAL A 114 16.05 30.61 8.83
C VAL A 114 16.88 31.74 9.42
N ASN A 115 17.11 31.74 10.73
CA ASN A 115 18.24 32.49 11.29
C ASN A 115 19.43 31.54 11.37
N SER A 116 20.19 31.50 10.28
CA SER A 116 21.53 30.92 10.28
C SER A 116 22.47 31.90 10.99
N ASN A 117 22.63 31.75 12.30
CA ASN A 117 23.77 32.32 12.99
C ASN A 117 24.75 31.19 13.34
N VAL A 118 25.90 31.26 12.67
CA VAL A 118 27.02 30.35 12.84
C VAL A 118 27.64 30.59 14.21
N GLY A 119 27.70 29.53 15.03
CA GLY A 119 28.64 29.47 16.15
C GLY A 119 28.10 28.85 17.44
N GLY A 120 28.60 27.65 17.76
CA GLY A 120 28.87 27.23 19.14
C GLY A 120 27.70 26.71 19.98
N ASN A 121 27.66 25.38 20.10
CA ASN A 121 27.10 24.57 21.20
C ASN A 121 25.58 24.47 21.41
N THR A 122 25.16 23.19 21.33
CA THR A 122 23.98 22.53 21.94
C THR A 122 22.60 23.09 21.61
N THR A 123 21.84 22.33 20.82
CA THR A 123 20.44 22.65 20.48
C THR A 123 19.51 21.48 20.78
N THR A 124 18.71 21.64 21.83
CA THR A 124 17.39 21.03 21.99
C THR A 124 16.39 21.79 21.11
N SER A 125 15.62 21.08 20.27
CA SER A 125 14.69 21.69 19.33
C SER A 125 13.26 21.70 19.88
N ASN A 126 12.64 22.89 20.01
CA ASN A 126 11.23 23.07 20.32
C ASN A 126 10.54 23.82 19.16
N GLN A 127 9.34 23.37 18.77
CA GLN A 127 8.66 23.76 17.52
C GLN A 127 7.22 24.23 17.80
N HIS A 128 6.79 25.39 17.28
CA HIS A 128 5.40 25.91 17.32
C HIS A 128 4.99 26.66 16.02
N THR A 129 3.67 26.83 15.76
CA THR A 129 3.09 27.13 14.42
C THR A 129 1.94 28.19 14.43
N THR A 130 1.91 29.17 13.48
CA THR A 130 0.76 30.10 13.20
C THR A 130 0.70 30.75 11.77
N GLY A 131 -0.51 30.96 11.18
CA GLY A 131 -0.83 31.91 10.05
C GLY A 131 -2.05 31.56 9.10
N SER A 132 -2.43 32.42 8.11
CA SER A 132 -3.81 32.65 7.58
C SER A 132 -4.29 31.98 6.26
N SER A 133 -5.61 31.70 6.17
CA SER A 133 -6.35 31.21 4.99
C SER A 133 -7.12 32.35 4.27
N THR A 134 -6.83 32.58 3.00
CA THR A 134 -7.71 33.32 2.07
C THR A 134 -8.16 32.35 0.99
N SER A 135 -9.43 32.41 0.58
CA SER A 135 -10.11 31.45 -0.32
C SER A 135 -9.39 31.26 -1.65
N GLN A 136 -8.39 30.38 -1.67
CA GLN A 136 -7.58 30.06 -2.85
C GLN A 136 -7.70 28.57 -3.15
N THR A 137 -7.88 28.28 -4.44
CA THR A 137 -7.90 26.91 -4.97
C THR A 137 -6.46 26.54 -5.31
N ASN A 138 -5.86 25.60 -4.58
CA ASN A 138 -4.51 25.12 -4.89
C ASN A 138 -4.61 23.73 -5.54
N SER A 139 -4.02 23.60 -6.73
CA SER A 139 -3.89 22.34 -7.47
C SER A 139 -2.48 21.80 -7.31
N PHE A 140 -2.34 20.59 -6.79
CA PHE A 140 -1.04 19.93 -6.61
C PHE A 140 -0.92 18.78 -7.58
N GLY A 141 0.24 18.61 -8.21
CA GLY A 141 0.60 17.41 -8.95
C GLY A 141 1.87 16.80 -8.37
N VAL A 142 1.91 15.47 -8.30
CA VAL A 142 3.13 14.75 -7.93
C VAL A 142 3.84 14.32 -9.21
N ALA A 143 5.06 14.82 -9.41
CA ALA A 143 6.05 14.17 -10.26
C ALA A 143 6.71 13.05 -9.44
N VAL A 144 6.51 11.81 -9.86
CA VAL A 144 7.26 10.66 -9.34
C VAL A 144 8.57 10.62 -10.12
N SER A 145 9.67 11.13 -9.56
CA SER A 145 10.99 10.76 -10.08
C SER A 145 11.34 9.35 -9.58
N GLY A 146 10.82 8.34 -10.28
CA GLY A 146 11.41 7.01 -10.25
C GLY A 146 12.72 7.08 -11.01
N GLY A 147 13.86 7.11 -10.33
CA GLY A 147 15.17 6.99 -10.97
C GLY A 147 15.25 5.65 -11.69
N PHE A 148 15.17 5.67 -13.02
CA PHE A 148 15.53 4.55 -13.88
C PHE A 148 17.06 4.43 -13.86
N PHE A 149 17.58 3.40 -13.20
CA PHE A 149 18.96 2.94 -13.41
C PHE A 149 18.88 1.69 -14.29
N GLY A 150 19.29 1.82 -15.56
CA GLY A 150 19.44 0.67 -16.45
C GLY A 150 19.18 1.01 -17.91
N ASP A 151 20.24 0.89 -18.70
CA ASP A 151 20.32 1.07 -20.15
C ASP A 151 19.60 -0.07 -20.92
N MET A 152 18.48 0.22 -21.61
CA MET A 152 18.23 -0.23 -23.00
C MET A 152 16.85 0.16 -23.57
N LEU A 153 16.93 0.71 -24.78
CA LEU A 153 16.01 0.76 -25.93
C LEU A 153 14.84 1.77 -26.00
N THR A 154 15.15 2.81 -26.80
CA THR A 154 14.36 3.72 -27.62
C THR A 154 13.32 3.05 -28.55
N GLY A 155 12.09 3.60 -28.58
CA GLY A 155 11.13 3.40 -29.68
C GLY A 155 9.68 3.64 -29.24
N GLY A 156 9.08 4.75 -29.66
CA GLY A 156 7.79 5.23 -29.16
C GLY A 156 6.56 4.55 -29.77
N ILE A 157 5.48 4.50 -28.97
CA ILE A 157 4.09 4.44 -29.44
C ILE A 157 3.32 5.50 -28.66
N THR A 158 2.96 6.56 -29.37
CA THR A 158 2.07 7.64 -28.98
C THR A 158 0.62 7.12 -28.98
N LEU A 159 -0.07 7.24 -27.85
CA LEU A 159 -1.53 7.25 -27.78
C LEU A 159 -1.92 8.45 -26.94
N GLU A 160 -2.30 9.51 -27.67
CA GLU A 160 -2.71 10.80 -27.15
C GLU A 160 -3.95 10.66 -26.26
N ASN A 161 -3.94 11.32 -25.11
CA ASN A 161 -5.16 11.85 -24.51
C ASN A 161 -4.83 13.21 -23.87
N GLN A 162 -5.43 14.27 -24.41
CA GLN A 162 -5.14 15.68 -24.12
C GLN A 162 -6.06 16.26 -23.02
N ASN A 163 -5.56 17.34 -22.42
CA ASN A 163 -6.19 18.41 -21.61
C ASN A 163 -6.30 18.12 -20.09
N VAL A 164 -5.80 18.96 -19.18
CA VAL A 164 -6.03 20.42 -19.04
C VAL A 164 -4.81 21.19 -18.50
N TRP A 165 -4.71 22.45 -18.94
CA TRP A 165 -3.72 23.48 -18.61
C TRP A 165 -3.67 23.90 -17.13
N GLY A 166 -2.43 24.00 -16.62
CA GLY A 166 -2.07 24.78 -15.44
C GLY A 166 -0.59 25.13 -15.51
N SER A 167 -0.24 26.26 -16.13
CA SER A 167 1.11 26.81 -16.07
C SER A 167 1.33 27.50 -14.72
N GLY A 168 1.93 26.80 -13.76
CA GLY A 168 2.46 27.44 -12.56
C GLY A 168 3.80 28.11 -12.86
N LYS A 169 3.86 29.44 -12.79
CA LYS A 169 5.15 30.16 -12.73
C LYS A 169 5.54 30.29 -11.27
N TYR A 170 6.59 29.59 -10.84
CA TYR A 170 7.29 29.93 -9.60
C TYR A 170 8.41 30.91 -9.95
N SER A 171 8.34 32.14 -9.44
CA SER A 171 9.49 33.04 -9.39
C SER A 171 10.11 32.93 -8.00
N SER A 172 11.22 32.23 -7.88
CA SER A 172 12.13 32.40 -6.75
C SER A 172 13.12 33.50 -7.11
N ASP A 173 13.11 34.62 -6.39
CA ASP A 173 14.22 35.58 -6.41
C ASP A 173 15.43 34.96 -5.68
N SER A 174 16.12 34.08 -6.39
CA SER A 174 17.50 33.73 -6.14
C SER A 174 18.25 34.06 -7.41
N SER A 175 19.28 34.90 -7.32
CA SER A 175 20.15 35.28 -8.42
C SER A 175 20.91 34.06 -8.95
N ASP A 176 20.26 33.27 -9.81
CA ASP A 176 20.87 32.40 -10.81
C ASP A 176 19.78 31.97 -11.80
N ALA A 177 19.91 32.43 -13.05
CA ALA A 177 18.96 32.17 -14.13
C ALA A 177 19.22 30.78 -14.72
N GLY A 178 18.66 29.74 -14.10
CA GLY A 178 18.58 28.40 -14.65
C GLY A 178 17.19 28.11 -15.24
N SER A 179 17.03 28.18 -16.56
CA SER A 179 15.78 27.77 -17.24
C SER A 179 15.78 26.25 -17.47
N GLY A 180 15.31 25.47 -16.51
CA GLY A 180 15.03 24.05 -16.69
C GLY A 180 13.61 23.82 -17.22
N ARG A 181 13.48 23.28 -18.45
CA ARG A 181 12.21 22.70 -18.93
C ARG A 181 12.13 21.27 -18.42
N GLN A 182 11.28 21.02 -17.44
CA GLN A 182 11.02 19.67 -16.93
C GLN A 182 9.71 19.16 -17.55
N PHE A 183 9.78 18.02 -18.25
CA PHE A 183 8.61 17.31 -18.73
C PHE A 183 8.11 16.38 -17.60
N ASP A 184 7.08 16.82 -16.89
CA ASP A 184 6.40 15.99 -15.89
C ASP A 184 5.43 15.04 -16.59
N ALA A 185 5.77 13.75 -16.65
CA ALA A 185 4.83 12.71 -17.03
C ALA A 185 3.86 12.46 -15.87
N SER A 186 2.70 13.13 -15.91
CA SER A 186 1.66 13.04 -14.88
C SER A 186 0.98 11.66 -14.90
N SER A 187 1.28 10.79 -13.94
CA SER A 187 0.38 9.68 -13.59
C SER A 187 -0.58 10.12 -12.49
N GLY A 188 -1.67 10.80 -12.88
CA GLY A 188 -2.99 10.74 -12.25
C GLY A 188 -3.20 11.21 -10.80
N GLU A 189 -2.22 11.78 -10.10
CA GLU A 189 -2.39 12.17 -8.69
C GLU A 189 -2.32 13.68 -8.51
N THR A 190 -3.37 14.36 -9.00
CA THR A 190 -3.62 15.76 -8.72
C THR A 190 -4.87 15.92 -7.86
N MET A 191 -4.80 16.75 -6.82
CA MET A 191 -5.96 17.13 -6.02
C MET A 191 -6.02 18.65 -5.97
N SER A 192 -7.18 19.21 -6.32
CA SER A 192 -7.46 20.62 -6.16
C SER A 192 -8.36 20.80 -4.94
N VAL A 193 -7.87 21.55 -3.96
CA VAL A 193 -8.60 21.77 -2.70
C VAL A 193 -8.85 23.25 -2.55
N LYS A 194 -10.12 23.60 -2.39
CA LYS A 194 -10.58 24.96 -2.15
C LYS A 194 -11.22 25.04 -0.78
N ASP A 195 -10.87 26.08 -0.02
CA ASP A 195 -11.50 26.40 1.28
C ASP A 195 -11.36 25.32 2.36
N TRP A 196 -10.40 24.40 2.18
CA TRP A 196 -10.03 23.35 3.13
C TRP A 196 -8.52 23.29 3.28
N SER A 197 -8.11 22.95 4.49
CA SER A 197 -6.74 22.80 4.95
C SER A 197 -6.45 21.34 5.29
N SER A 198 -5.21 20.89 5.07
CA SER A 198 -4.73 19.58 5.54
C SER A 198 -3.50 19.72 6.40
N TYR A 199 -3.43 18.93 7.47
CA TYR A 199 -2.25 18.76 8.31
C TYR A 199 -1.96 17.28 8.53
N GLY A 200 -0.85 16.80 7.97
CA GLY A 200 -0.34 15.45 8.13
C GLY A 200 0.80 15.41 9.15
N PHE A 201 0.69 14.54 10.15
CA PHE A 201 1.69 14.41 11.21
C PHE A 201 1.85 12.97 11.68
N ILE A 202 2.94 12.73 12.42
CA ILE A 202 3.31 11.43 12.94
C ILE A 202 3.03 11.45 14.44
N ASN A 203 2.34 10.44 14.94
CA ASN A 203 2.25 10.24 16.38
C ASN A 203 3.47 9.44 16.83
N GLU A 204 4.44 10.10 17.48
CA GLU A 204 5.71 9.50 17.89
C GLU A 204 5.55 8.33 18.87
N THR A 205 4.49 8.34 19.69
CA THR A 205 4.21 7.27 20.66
C THR A 205 3.70 5.99 19.98
N THR A 206 2.98 6.12 18.87
CA THR A 206 2.31 4.99 18.19
C THR A 206 2.85 4.71 16.79
N GLY A 207 3.84 5.49 16.31
CA GLY A 207 4.38 5.43 14.95
C GLY A 207 3.34 5.65 13.83
N SER A 208 2.14 6.11 14.18
CA SER A 208 0.99 6.18 13.26
C SER A 208 1.02 7.44 12.42
N ALA A 209 0.66 7.33 11.14
CA ALA A 209 0.48 8.47 10.25
C ALA A 209 -0.93 9.02 10.43
N ASN A 210 -1.05 10.33 10.66
CA ASN A 210 -2.33 10.98 10.92
C ASN A 210 -2.52 12.16 9.95
N TRP A 211 -3.77 12.40 9.56
CA TRP A 211 -4.18 13.55 8.79
C TRP A 211 -5.41 14.20 9.42
N ILE A 212 -5.37 15.53 9.53
CA ILE A 212 -6.54 16.35 9.83
C ILE A 212 -6.83 17.17 8.60
N TRP A 213 -8.04 16.99 8.06
CA TRP A 213 -8.61 17.85 7.04
C TRP A 213 -9.65 18.73 7.71
N GLY A 214 -9.63 20.03 7.46
CA GLY A 214 -10.59 20.94 8.06
C GLY A 214 -10.91 22.10 7.15
N GLN A 215 -12.17 22.52 7.16
CA GLN A 215 -12.63 23.68 6.44
C GLN A 215 -11.94 24.96 6.93
N SER A 216 -11.35 25.73 6.01
CA SER A 216 -10.70 27.03 6.29
C SER A 216 -11.70 28.21 6.14
N TYR A 217 -12.72 28.08 5.27
CA TYR A 217 -13.80 29.06 5.12
C TYR A 217 -15.17 28.44 5.47
N PRO A 218 -15.99 29.06 6.34
CA PRO A 218 -15.93 30.49 6.63
C PRO A 218 -15.21 30.87 7.93
N TRP A 219 -15.01 29.92 8.85
CA TRP A 219 -14.47 30.19 10.17
C TRP A 219 -13.22 29.44 10.57
N ASP A 220 -12.54 28.71 9.69
CA ASP A 220 -11.37 27.88 10.03
C ASP A 220 -11.58 26.93 11.23
N VAL A 221 -12.18 25.77 10.98
CA VAL A 221 -12.59 24.81 12.04
C VAL A 221 -11.40 24.26 12.83
N ILE A 222 -10.19 24.30 12.28
CA ILE A 222 -9.00 23.78 12.96
C ILE A 222 -8.55 24.79 14.01
N LEU A 223 -8.59 26.08 13.66
CA LEU A 223 -8.22 27.17 14.54
C LEU A 223 -9.33 27.52 15.56
N TYR A 224 -10.60 27.50 15.13
CA TYR A 224 -11.75 27.90 15.94
C TYR A 224 -12.67 26.71 16.21
N ASN A 225 -12.29 25.88 17.19
CA ASN A 225 -13.05 24.72 17.65
C ASN A 225 -13.36 24.76 19.16
N GLN A 226 -13.02 25.85 19.85
CA GLN A 226 -13.28 25.98 21.28
C GLN A 226 -14.76 26.21 21.53
N SER A 227 -15.33 25.39 22.41
CA SER A 227 -16.75 25.45 22.75
C SER A 227 -17.00 26.05 24.11
N THR A 228 -18.05 26.87 24.23
CA THR A 228 -18.56 27.34 25.52
C THR A 228 -19.40 26.25 26.21
N ASN A 229 -20.12 25.45 25.41
CA ASN A 229 -21.12 24.47 25.86
C ASN A 229 -21.02 23.15 25.07
N ALA A 230 -19.85 22.49 25.03
CA ALA A 230 -19.55 21.22 24.34
C ALA A 230 -19.87 21.10 22.82
N SER A 231 -20.71 21.94 22.24
CA SER A 231 -21.21 21.87 20.86
C SER A 231 -21.29 23.24 20.19
N THR A 232 -21.49 24.33 20.95
CA THR A 232 -21.48 25.71 20.42
C THR A 232 -20.07 26.26 20.37
N VAL A 233 -19.62 26.73 19.21
CA VAL A 233 -18.30 27.30 18.98
C VAL A 233 -18.34 28.81 19.22
N ASN A 234 -17.38 29.33 19.99
CA ASN A 234 -17.23 30.77 20.16
C ASN A 234 -16.36 31.34 19.03
N LEU A 235 -16.92 32.28 18.27
CA LEU A 235 -16.26 32.86 17.11
C LEU A 235 -15.94 34.34 17.32
N PRO A 236 -14.73 34.80 16.97
CA PRO A 236 -14.44 36.23 16.91
C PRO A 236 -15.38 36.99 15.97
N SER A 237 -15.63 38.27 16.26
CA SER A 237 -16.54 39.12 15.48
C SER A 237 -16.18 39.20 13.99
N PHE A 238 -14.89 39.23 13.66
CA PHE A 238 -14.44 39.26 12.27
C PHE A 238 -14.74 37.96 11.52
N VAL A 239 -14.75 36.82 12.23
CA VAL A 239 -15.12 35.52 11.66
C VAL A 239 -16.62 35.44 11.45
N GLN A 240 -17.40 35.88 12.43
CA GLN A 240 -18.86 36.03 12.28
C GLN A 240 -19.21 36.95 11.11
N GLY A 241 -18.43 38.01 10.88
CA GLY A 241 -18.58 38.90 9.71
C GLY A 241 -18.35 38.24 8.35
N ARG A 242 -17.59 37.12 8.28
CA ARG A 242 -17.41 36.34 7.04
C ARG A 242 -18.55 35.36 6.76
N MET A 243 -19.45 35.18 7.73
CA MET A 243 -20.58 34.25 7.68
C MET A 243 -21.91 34.91 7.39
N LYS A 244 -21.91 36.24 7.31
CA LYS A 244 -23.10 37.01 7.01
C LYS A 244 -22.76 38.12 6.04
N ASP A 245 -23.74 38.46 5.22
CA ASP A 245 -23.70 39.63 4.37
C ASP A 245 -24.96 40.48 4.57
N ASN A 246 -24.87 41.77 4.29
CA ASN A 246 -26.00 42.68 4.35
C ASN A 246 -26.82 42.50 3.07
N TYR A 247 -28.02 41.95 3.20
CA TYR A 247 -28.96 41.87 2.08
C TYR A 247 -29.74 43.19 1.92
N ASP A 248 -30.05 43.85 3.04
CA ASP A 248 -30.68 45.17 3.12
C ASP A 248 -30.25 45.87 4.44
N ALA A 249 -30.54 47.16 4.59
CA ALA A 249 -30.17 48.00 5.74
C ALA A 249 -30.60 47.45 7.11
N GLN A 250 -31.52 46.46 7.15
CA GLN A 250 -32.00 45.80 8.36
C GLN A 250 -31.93 44.26 8.34
N ASN A 251 -31.52 43.65 7.22
CA ASN A 251 -31.59 42.20 7.03
C ASN A 251 -30.23 41.61 6.65
N TYR A 252 -29.80 40.60 7.41
CA TYR A 252 -28.61 39.82 7.15
C TYR A 252 -28.97 38.49 6.47
N ILE A 253 -28.13 38.04 5.56
CA ILE A 253 -28.19 36.68 4.99
C ILE A 253 -27.00 35.86 5.46
N VAL A 254 -27.21 34.55 5.67
CA VAL A 254 -26.14 33.62 6.00
C VAL A 254 -25.38 33.24 4.73
N LEU A 255 -24.06 33.40 4.76
CA LEU A 255 -23.20 32.95 3.67
C LEU A 255 -22.92 31.45 3.81
N PRO A 256 -22.89 30.70 2.69
CA PRO A 256 -22.70 29.26 2.72
C PRO A 256 -21.35 28.83 3.32
N PRO A 257 -21.24 27.58 3.80
CA PRO A 257 -19.95 26.98 4.08
C PRO A 257 -19.15 26.76 2.77
N SER A 258 -17.93 26.21 2.87
CA SER A 258 -17.14 25.86 1.69
C SER A 258 -17.93 25.03 0.67
N GLN A 259 -17.62 25.23 -0.60
CA GLN A 259 -18.22 24.48 -1.72
C GLN A 259 -18.07 22.96 -1.56
N LEU A 260 -16.92 22.47 -1.08
CA LEU A 260 -16.71 21.05 -0.81
C LEU A 260 -17.59 20.51 0.33
N SER A 261 -17.92 21.34 1.33
CA SER A 261 -18.89 20.94 2.36
C SER A 261 -20.32 20.81 1.83
N LEU A 262 -20.66 21.51 0.74
CA LEU A 262 -21.98 21.46 0.11
C LEU A 262 -22.09 20.39 -0.98
N MET A 263 -20.99 20.06 -1.67
CA MET A 263 -20.97 19.09 -2.76
C MET A 263 -20.47 17.70 -2.33
N GLY A 264 -19.81 17.62 -1.17
CA GLY A 264 -19.09 16.44 -0.71
C GLY A 264 -17.59 16.63 -0.83
N VAL A 265 -16.86 15.87 -0.03
CA VAL A 265 -15.40 15.93 0.02
C VAL A 265 -14.77 14.69 -0.61
N ASP A 266 -13.59 14.87 -1.17
CA ASP A 266 -12.78 13.81 -1.75
C ASP A 266 -11.31 14.12 -1.49
N PHE A 267 -10.74 13.43 -0.51
CA PHE A 267 -9.37 13.67 -0.07
C PHE A 267 -8.51 12.43 -0.26
N THR A 268 -7.33 12.63 -0.85
CA THR A 268 -6.32 11.58 -1.01
C THR A 268 -5.14 11.85 -0.10
N MET A 269 -4.74 10.82 0.64
CA MET A 269 -3.56 10.81 1.50
C MET A 269 -2.69 9.60 1.19
N ARG A 270 -1.38 9.75 1.41
CA ARG A 270 -0.38 8.72 1.11
C ARG A 270 0.69 8.69 2.20
N ALA A 271 1.09 7.51 2.63
CA ALA A 271 2.23 7.32 3.52
C ALA A 271 3.04 6.10 3.12
N SER A 272 4.35 6.15 3.34
CA SER A 272 5.27 5.06 3.01
C SER A 272 6.12 4.69 4.21
N TRP A 273 6.14 3.41 4.58
CA TRP A 273 6.95 2.88 5.68
C TRP A 273 7.99 1.91 5.15
N LEU A 274 9.19 1.99 5.73
CA LEU A 274 10.17 0.93 5.64
C LEU A 274 9.98 -0.02 6.84
N ILE A 275 9.86 -1.30 6.55
CA ILE A 275 9.66 -2.38 7.50
C ILE A 275 10.97 -3.16 7.55
N GLU A 276 11.67 -3.12 8.68
CA GLU A 276 12.97 -3.78 8.88
C GLU A 276 12.84 -4.88 9.93
N PHE A 277 13.63 -5.95 9.78
CA PHE A 277 13.66 -7.08 10.71
C PHE A 277 15.04 -7.20 11.35
N PRO A 278 15.38 -6.34 12.34
CA PRO A 278 16.74 -6.27 12.89
C PRO A 278 17.18 -7.56 13.61
N SER A 279 16.23 -8.34 14.13
CA SER A 279 16.50 -9.65 14.74
C SER A 279 16.40 -10.82 13.75
N GLY A 280 16.22 -10.53 12.45
CA GLY A 280 15.90 -11.52 11.43
C GLY A 280 14.43 -11.95 11.45
N ILE A 281 14.07 -12.80 10.48
CA ILE A 281 12.73 -13.36 10.32
C ILE A 281 12.77 -14.82 10.79
N SER A 282 11.82 -15.25 11.63
CA SER A 282 11.76 -16.63 12.13
C SER A 282 10.46 -17.37 11.80
N ALA A 283 9.45 -16.63 11.33
CA ALA A 283 8.19 -17.15 10.84
C ALA A 283 7.69 -16.29 9.67
N ALA A 284 6.73 -16.80 8.89
CA ALA A 284 6.15 -16.10 7.75
C ALA A 284 5.75 -14.66 8.10
N GLU A 285 6.41 -13.70 7.46
CA GLU A 285 6.24 -12.29 7.74
C GLU A 285 4.92 -11.74 7.18
N SER A 286 4.21 -10.97 8.00
CA SER A 286 2.93 -10.38 7.63
C SER A 286 2.73 -9.02 8.27
N ILE A 287 1.88 -8.22 7.65
CA ILE A 287 1.49 -6.91 8.15
C ILE A 287 -0.03 -6.75 8.16
N THR A 288 -0.54 -6.12 9.20
CA THR A 288 -1.92 -5.66 9.30
C THR A 288 -1.94 -4.14 9.38
N ILE A 289 -2.83 -3.51 8.62
CA ILE A 289 -2.98 -2.06 8.57
C ILE A 289 -4.37 -1.68 9.06
N SER A 290 -4.43 -0.81 10.07
CA SER A 290 -5.67 -0.29 10.63
C SER A 290 -5.87 1.18 10.23
N HIS A 291 -7.02 1.46 9.64
CA HIS A 291 -7.46 2.79 9.23
C HIS A 291 -8.60 3.25 10.14
N ASN A 292 -8.42 4.37 10.80
CA ASN A 292 -9.46 5.01 11.60
C ASN A 292 -9.84 6.34 10.95
N THR A 293 -11.12 6.49 10.59
CA THR A 293 -11.65 7.71 9.97
C THR A 293 -12.77 8.27 10.83
N SER A 294 -12.69 9.56 11.16
CA SER A 294 -13.75 10.29 11.85
C SER A 294 -14.18 11.50 11.03
N CYS A 295 -15.48 11.70 10.85
CA CYS A 295 -16.05 12.88 10.22
C CYS A 295 -16.86 13.68 11.25
N PHE A 296 -16.54 14.97 11.35
CA PHE A 296 -17.19 15.93 12.22
C PHE A 296 -18.05 16.84 11.37
N LEU A 297 -19.32 16.95 11.73
CA LEU A 297 -20.26 17.86 11.08
C LEU A 297 -20.35 19.17 11.85
N ALA A 298 -20.59 20.26 11.12
CA ALA A 298 -20.86 21.56 11.69
C ALA A 298 -22.19 22.13 11.19
N SER A 299 -22.69 23.13 11.92
CA SER A 299 -23.87 23.92 11.54
C SER A 299 -23.68 25.37 11.92
N HIS A 300 -24.15 26.30 11.09
CA HIS A 300 -24.18 27.71 11.42
C HIS A 300 -25.46 28.39 10.95
N SER A 301 -25.90 29.40 11.69
CA SER A 301 -27.17 30.09 11.45
C SER A 301 -27.12 31.54 11.91
N LEU A 302 -28.05 32.35 11.42
CA LEU A 302 -28.30 33.70 11.90
C LEU A 302 -29.52 33.71 12.83
N ASN A 303 -29.37 34.36 13.97
CA ASN A 303 -30.48 34.76 14.83
C ASN A 303 -30.46 36.29 14.96
N GLY A 304 -31.28 36.97 14.15
CA GLY A 304 -31.16 38.42 13.96
C GLY A 304 -29.82 38.79 13.32
N SER A 305 -28.98 39.54 14.03
CA SER A 305 -27.62 39.91 13.58
C SER A 305 -26.51 39.00 14.16
N ALA A 306 -26.85 38.09 15.07
CA ALA A 306 -25.89 37.22 15.75
C ALA A 306 -25.71 35.91 14.98
N VAL A 307 -24.45 35.53 14.74
CA VAL A 307 -24.10 34.24 14.13
C VAL A 307 -23.97 33.20 15.23
N SER A 308 -24.67 32.07 15.08
CA SER A 308 -24.51 30.89 15.92
C SER A 308 -23.82 29.79 15.14
N ALA A 309 -22.94 29.06 15.81
CA ALA A 309 -21.99 28.13 15.24
C ALA A 309 -21.89 26.88 16.10
N SER A 310 -21.88 25.71 15.49
CA SER A 310 -21.73 24.45 16.20
C SER A 310 -20.83 23.46 15.46
N LEU A 311 -20.10 22.66 16.23
CA LEU A 311 -19.25 21.57 15.75
C LEU A 311 -19.53 20.34 16.61
N GLN A 312 -19.70 19.17 15.99
CA GLN A 312 -19.91 17.92 16.72
C GLN A 312 -18.73 17.60 17.67
N THR A 313 -19.06 17.05 18.83
CA THR A 313 -18.05 16.47 19.74
C THR A 313 -17.42 15.21 19.13
N ALA A 314 -16.27 14.81 19.65
CA ALA A 314 -15.66 13.53 19.30
C ALA A 314 -16.55 12.31 19.62
N SER A 315 -17.52 12.41 20.54
CA SER A 315 -18.48 11.34 20.81
C SER A 315 -19.62 11.27 19.79
N ALA A 316 -20.02 12.42 19.22
CA ALA A 316 -21.09 12.51 18.22
C ALA A 316 -20.60 12.37 16.77
N ALA A 317 -19.29 12.51 16.54
CA ALA A 317 -18.68 12.35 15.23
C ALA A 317 -18.92 10.95 14.65
N SER A 318 -19.14 10.89 13.34
CA SER A 318 -19.25 9.61 12.64
C SER A 318 -17.87 8.96 12.55
N LYS A 319 -17.73 7.72 13.02
CA LYS A 319 -16.45 6.99 13.07
C LYS A 319 -16.56 5.67 12.35
N SER A 320 -15.51 5.32 11.61
CA SER A 320 -15.35 4.03 10.97
C SER A 320 -13.92 3.54 11.15
N THR A 321 -13.78 2.24 11.41
CA THR A 321 -12.50 1.54 11.44
C THR A 321 -12.50 0.48 10.36
N PHE A 322 -11.43 0.43 9.56
CA PHE A 322 -11.16 -0.65 8.64
C PHE A 322 -9.82 -1.28 9.00
N VAL A 323 -9.77 -2.61 9.05
CA VAL A 323 -8.53 -3.36 9.29
C VAL A 323 -8.30 -4.27 8.09
N SER A 324 -7.11 -4.20 7.50
CA SER A 324 -6.73 -5.12 6.42
C SER A 324 -6.68 -6.57 6.93
N PRO A 325 -6.84 -7.58 6.05
CA PRO A 325 -6.35 -8.90 6.39
C PRO A 325 -4.83 -8.86 6.65
N ALA A 326 -4.28 -9.90 7.27
CA ALA A 326 -2.83 -10.05 7.37
C ALA A 326 -2.25 -10.26 5.96
N LEU A 327 -1.44 -9.30 5.51
CA LEU A 327 -0.83 -9.31 4.18
C LEU A 327 0.56 -9.95 4.26
N PRO A 328 0.82 -11.09 3.60
CA PRO A 328 2.15 -11.70 3.55
C PRO A 328 3.13 -10.84 2.77
N LEU A 329 4.16 -10.30 3.44
CA LEU A 329 5.04 -9.29 2.82
C LEU A 329 5.82 -9.86 1.63
N SER A 330 6.47 -11.03 1.78
CA SER A 330 7.23 -11.65 0.69
C SER A 330 6.39 -11.96 -0.53
N THR A 331 5.17 -12.48 -0.36
CA THR A 331 4.29 -12.81 -1.50
C THR A 331 3.90 -11.57 -2.29
N TYR A 332 3.47 -10.50 -1.61
CA TYR A 332 3.13 -9.25 -2.29
C TYR A 332 4.37 -8.58 -2.90
N ALA A 333 5.52 -8.70 -2.25
CA ALA A 333 6.79 -8.13 -2.71
C ALA A 333 7.45 -8.87 -3.89
N LEU A 334 6.93 -10.04 -4.31
CA LEU A 334 7.50 -10.78 -5.44
C LEU A 334 7.39 -9.98 -6.74
N ASP A 335 8.50 -9.89 -7.46
CA ASP A 335 8.54 -9.37 -8.82
C ASP A 335 8.02 -10.43 -9.80
N PRO A 336 7.34 -10.04 -10.89
CA PRO A 336 6.91 -10.99 -11.90
C PRO A 336 8.08 -11.58 -12.67
N ILE A 337 7.92 -12.83 -13.08
CA ILE A 337 8.77 -13.48 -14.07
C ILE A 337 8.47 -12.83 -15.43
N ALA A 338 9.40 -12.02 -15.90
CA ALA A 338 9.26 -11.26 -17.15
C ALA A 338 9.45 -12.11 -18.41
N ASP A 339 10.25 -13.18 -18.31
CA ASP A 339 10.59 -14.08 -19.41
C ASP A 339 10.63 -15.54 -18.90
N ALA A 340 10.24 -16.49 -19.73
CA ALA A 340 10.35 -17.92 -19.44
C ALA A 340 11.77 -18.46 -19.66
N GLY A 341 12.68 -17.70 -20.27
CA GLY A 341 14.05 -18.16 -20.52
C GLY A 341 14.81 -18.63 -19.27
N PRO A 342 15.84 -19.48 -19.42
CA PRO A 342 16.60 -20.09 -18.33
C PRO A 342 17.38 -19.09 -17.45
N LYS A 343 17.46 -17.82 -17.86
CA LYS A 343 18.12 -16.73 -17.13
C LYS A 343 17.14 -15.79 -16.45
N ASN A 344 15.88 -16.17 -16.31
CA ASN A 344 14.85 -15.35 -15.66
C ASN A 344 15.05 -15.17 -14.14
N GLY A 345 15.98 -15.92 -13.53
CA GLY A 345 16.32 -15.80 -12.11
C GLY A 345 15.30 -16.42 -11.15
N ALA A 346 14.22 -17.02 -11.67
CA ALA A 346 13.22 -17.77 -10.91
C ALA A 346 13.73 -19.17 -10.57
N ALA A 347 14.83 -19.23 -9.83
CA ALA A 347 15.48 -20.46 -9.40
C ALA A 347 15.94 -20.36 -7.95
N ILE A 348 15.80 -21.47 -7.23
CA ILE A 348 16.20 -21.63 -5.83
C ILE A 348 17.06 -22.88 -5.74
N GLY A 349 18.30 -22.70 -5.30
CA GLY A 349 19.11 -23.79 -4.76
C GLY A 349 19.00 -23.76 -3.25
N PHE A 350 18.59 -24.86 -2.65
CA PHE A 350 18.36 -24.96 -1.21
C PHE A 350 19.67 -25.11 -0.44
N THR A 351 20.37 -23.98 -0.34
CA THR A 351 21.63 -23.85 0.38
C THR A 351 21.40 -22.97 1.61
N ALA A 352 22.05 -23.29 2.73
CA ALA A 352 21.73 -22.71 4.05
C ALA A 352 21.70 -21.17 4.09
N ASN A 353 22.55 -20.50 3.30
CA ASN A 353 22.72 -19.04 3.35
C ASN A 353 21.64 -18.24 2.60
N ARG A 354 20.64 -18.89 2.00
CA ARG A 354 19.61 -18.22 1.16
C ARG A 354 18.22 -18.24 1.76
N PHE A 355 18.00 -18.95 2.85
CA PHE A 355 16.69 -19.01 3.50
C PHE A 355 16.35 -17.67 4.16
N THR A 356 15.06 -17.30 4.09
CA THR A 356 14.49 -16.27 4.97
C THR A 356 14.49 -16.79 6.42
N PHE A 357 14.06 -18.04 6.59
CA PHE A 357 14.33 -18.85 7.78
C PHE A 357 14.42 -20.33 7.36
N PRO A 358 15.48 -21.05 7.77
CA PRO A 358 15.68 -22.44 7.37
C PRO A 358 14.75 -23.37 8.15
N PRO A 359 14.48 -24.58 7.62
CA PRO A 359 13.80 -25.60 8.40
C PRO A 359 14.67 -26.03 9.59
N ASN A 360 14.04 -26.56 10.64
CA ASN A 360 14.75 -27.12 11.78
C ASN A 360 14.89 -28.65 11.65
N ALA A 361 15.73 -29.27 12.48
CA ALA A 361 15.98 -30.71 12.44
C ALA A 361 14.73 -31.59 12.69
N ASN A 362 13.64 -31.01 13.20
CA ASN A 362 12.39 -31.71 13.48
C ASN A 362 11.35 -31.57 12.34
N GLY A 363 11.72 -31.02 11.18
CA GLY A 363 10.77 -30.80 10.09
C GLY A 363 9.95 -29.52 10.23
N GLY A 364 10.46 -28.51 10.94
CA GLY A 364 9.79 -27.22 11.13
C GLY A 364 9.57 -26.42 9.84
N PRO A 365 8.80 -25.33 9.91
CA PRO A 365 8.51 -24.51 8.76
C PRO A 365 9.77 -23.83 8.21
N PHE A 366 9.82 -23.61 6.91
CA PHE A 366 10.86 -22.86 6.24
C PHE A 366 10.28 -21.88 5.22
N GLN A 367 11.08 -20.88 4.87
CA GLN A 367 10.80 -19.99 3.75
C GLN A 367 12.10 -19.57 3.06
N ILE A 368 12.07 -19.53 1.74
CA ILE A 368 13.16 -19.06 0.89
C ILE A 368 12.58 -18.28 -0.29
N VAL A 369 13.27 -17.21 -0.70
CA VAL A 369 12.93 -16.40 -1.87
C VAL A 369 14.11 -16.43 -2.82
N SER A 370 13.86 -16.51 -4.13
CA SER A 370 14.91 -16.48 -5.14
C SER A 370 15.75 -15.20 -5.04
N PRO A 371 17.02 -15.24 -5.47
CA PRO A 371 17.86 -14.04 -5.51
C PRO A 371 17.26 -12.91 -6.34
N SER A 372 16.53 -13.24 -7.40
CA SER A 372 15.83 -12.29 -8.27
C SER A 372 14.46 -11.86 -7.76
N ASN A 373 14.09 -12.25 -6.53
CA ASN A 373 12.85 -11.84 -5.88
C ASN A 373 11.56 -12.18 -6.65
N ASN A 374 11.56 -13.23 -7.46
CA ASN A 374 10.45 -13.57 -8.36
C ASN A 374 9.87 -14.98 -8.15
N LEU A 375 10.42 -15.71 -7.19
CA LEU A 375 9.96 -17.04 -6.79
C LEU A 375 10.11 -17.18 -5.27
N LYS A 376 9.04 -17.59 -4.60
CA LYS A 376 9.03 -17.88 -3.16
C LYS A 376 8.66 -19.33 -2.96
N VAL A 377 9.33 -19.98 -2.00
CA VAL A 377 8.98 -21.32 -1.55
C VAL A 377 8.89 -21.36 -0.04
N SER A 378 7.80 -21.92 0.46
CA SER A 378 7.57 -22.14 1.89
C SER A 378 7.05 -23.54 2.12
N GLY A 379 7.37 -24.16 3.25
CA GLY A 379 6.96 -25.54 3.49
C GLY A 379 7.37 -26.04 4.85
N ALA A 380 7.21 -27.35 5.07
CA ALA A 380 7.58 -28.05 6.30
C ALA A 380 7.87 -29.53 6.00
N GLY A 381 8.37 -30.24 7.02
CA GLY A 381 8.68 -31.67 6.94
C GLY A 381 10.02 -31.99 6.27
N PHE A 382 10.95 -31.02 6.26
CA PHE A 382 12.33 -31.18 5.80
C PHE A 382 13.31 -30.80 6.92
N ASP A 383 14.50 -31.37 6.89
CA ASP A 383 15.64 -30.95 7.71
C ASP A 383 16.41 -29.76 7.07
N PRO A 384 17.42 -29.18 7.73
CA PRO A 384 18.24 -28.09 7.18
C PRO A 384 18.94 -28.39 5.84
N ALA A 385 19.09 -29.66 5.47
CA ALA A 385 19.64 -30.09 4.18
C ALA A 385 18.55 -30.33 3.13
N MET A 386 17.30 -29.90 3.40
CA MET A 386 16.13 -30.16 2.57
C MET A 386 15.90 -31.65 2.28
N THR A 387 16.20 -32.49 3.27
CA THR A 387 15.91 -33.91 3.25
C THR A 387 14.75 -34.22 4.19
N SER A 388 13.80 -35.01 3.72
CA SER A 388 12.69 -35.55 4.51
C SER A 388 12.91 -37.03 4.77
N ASN A 389 12.68 -37.44 6.02
CA ASN A 389 12.52 -38.83 6.42
C ASN A 389 11.05 -39.21 6.68
N PHE A 390 10.12 -38.31 6.34
CA PHE A 390 8.68 -38.46 6.53
C PHE A 390 8.21 -38.68 7.99
N ALA A 391 9.04 -38.33 8.98
CA ALA A 391 8.62 -38.31 10.38
C ALA A 391 7.56 -37.22 10.65
N GLN A 392 7.51 -36.20 9.79
CA GLN A 392 6.45 -35.20 9.70
C GLN A 392 5.92 -35.18 8.27
N ALA A 393 4.67 -34.73 8.10
CA ALA A 393 4.10 -34.55 6.77
C ALA A 393 4.94 -33.55 5.94
N THR A 394 5.41 -33.98 4.77
CA THR A 394 6.28 -33.18 3.92
C THR A 394 5.49 -32.48 2.83
N SER A 395 5.51 -31.16 2.85
CA SER A 395 4.86 -30.36 1.83
C SER A 395 5.52 -29.00 1.67
N PHE A 396 5.42 -28.45 0.47
CA PHE A 396 5.88 -27.10 0.18
C PHE A 396 4.99 -26.44 -0.87
N THR A 397 4.96 -25.12 -0.82
CA THR A 397 4.18 -24.25 -1.69
C THR A 397 5.13 -23.30 -2.39
N ILE A 398 4.98 -23.21 -3.71
CA ILE A 398 5.72 -22.36 -4.62
C ILE A 398 4.78 -21.22 -5.04
N GLU A 399 5.23 -19.98 -4.87
CA GLU A 399 4.50 -18.77 -5.25
C GLU A 399 5.35 -17.96 -6.23
N PHE A 400 4.76 -17.56 -7.36
CA PHE A 400 5.39 -16.72 -8.38
C PHE A 400 4.34 -15.92 -9.14
N LYS A 401 4.78 -14.85 -9.81
CA LYS A 401 3.89 -14.01 -10.62
C LYS A 401 4.29 -14.06 -12.09
N ILE A 402 3.31 -14.06 -12.99
CA ILE A 402 3.54 -13.93 -14.43
C ILE A 402 2.78 -12.73 -14.99
N LEU A 403 3.37 -12.09 -16.00
CA LEU A 403 2.79 -10.94 -16.69
C LEU A 403 2.13 -11.30 -18.03
N ASP A 404 2.46 -12.46 -18.56
CA ASP A 404 2.13 -12.86 -19.92
C ASP A 404 1.34 -14.18 -19.95
N ASN A 405 0.50 -14.31 -20.97
CA ASN A 405 -0.26 -15.50 -21.28
C ASN A 405 0.32 -16.32 -22.44
N THR A 406 1.37 -15.84 -23.13
CA THR A 406 1.93 -16.52 -24.31
C THR A 406 3.16 -17.38 -24.00
N ASN A 407 3.97 -16.97 -23.03
CA ASN A 407 5.17 -17.70 -22.64
C ASN A 407 4.82 -19.09 -22.07
N GLU A 408 5.58 -20.08 -22.52
CA GLU A 408 5.52 -21.46 -22.01
C GLU A 408 6.33 -21.57 -20.72
N TYR A 409 5.76 -22.21 -19.71
CA TYR A 409 6.39 -22.34 -18.41
C TYR A 409 6.34 -23.79 -17.95
N SER A 410 7.40 -24.22 -17.29
CA SER A 410 7.57 -25.51 -16.67
C SER A 410 8.11 -25.34 -15.25
N LEU A 411 7.65 -26.20 -14.35
CA LEU A 411 8.26 -26.39 -13.05
C LEU A 411 9.38 -27.42 -13.19
N LEU A 412 10.60 -27.00 -12.85
CA LEU A 412 11.79 -27.85 -12.85
C LEU A 412 12.15 -28.17 -11.40
N LEU A 413 12.28 -29.46 -11.08
CA LEU A 413 12.67 -29.96 -9.76
C LEU A 413 13.94 -30.81 -9.90
N MET A 414 14.96 -30.51 -9.09
CA MET A 414 16.13 -31.37 -8.93
C MET A 414 16.05 -32.05 -7.57
N HIS A 415 15.82 -33.36 -7.57
CA HIS A 415 15.38 -34.11 -6.40
C HIS A 415 15.60 -35.61 -6.57
N TRP A 416 15.78 -36.33 -5.47
CA TRP A 416 16.09 -37.76 -5.48
C TRP A 416 15.67 -38.45 -4.18
N ILE A 417 15.68 -39.77 -4.19
CA ILE A 417 15.55 -40.58 -2.97
C ILE A 417 16.92 -40.95 -2.38
N GLY A 418 16.97 -41.23 -1.08
CA GLY A 418 18.21 -41.67 -0.43
C GLY A 418 18.65 -43.07 -0.89
N ALA A 419 19.93 -43.39 -0.65
CA ALA A 419 20.44 -44.74 -0.92
C ALA A 419 19.63 -45.79 -0.15
N SER A 420 19.16 -46.83 -0.85
CA SER A 420 18.30 -47.89 -0.30
C SER A 420 16.94 -47.42 0.23
N SER A 421 16.46 -46.25 -0.20
CA SER A 421 15.12 -45.77 0.13
C SER A 421 14.04 -46.31 -0.82
N GLY A 422 12.80 -46.37 -0.35
CA GLY A 422 11.63 -46.62 -1.18
C GLY A 422 11.31 -45.44 -2.12
N ALA A 423 10.54 -45.72 -3.17
CA ALA A 423 10.06 -44.69 -4.08
C ALA A 423 9.11 -43.70 -3.36
N CYS A 424 9.14 -42.46 -3.79
CA CYS A 424 8.28 -41.39 -3.29
C CYS A 424 7.29 -40.92 -4.35
N LYS A 425 6.12 -40.45 -3.92
CA LYS A 425 5.05 -39.88 -4.73
C LYS A 425 4.95 -38.38 -4.43
N LEU A 426 5.02 -37.55 -5.47
CA LEU A 426 4.75 -36.12 -5.41
C LEU A 426 3.35 -35.89 -5.97
N THR A 427 2.49 -35.25 -5.17
CA THR A 427 1.20 -34.75 -5.62
C THR A 427 1.33 -33.24 -5.82
N VAL A 428 1.31 -32.80 -7.07
CA VAL A 428 1.52 -31.41 -7.48
C VAL A 428 0.19 -30.80 -7.84
N THR A 429 -0.25 -29.77 -7.10
CA THR A 429 -1.51 -29.07 -7.34
C THR A 429 -1.26 -27.62 -7.71
N THR A 430 -1.61 -27.23 -8.92
CA THR A 430 -1.46 -25.86 -9.45
C THR A 430 -2.77 -25.09 -9.29
N ASN A 431 -2.69 -23.92 -8.66
CA ASN A 431 -3.79 -22.98 -8.41
C ASN A 431 -5.04 -23.64 -7.79
N GLY A 432 -4.87 -24.72 -7.03
CA GLY A 432 -5.95 -25.48 -6.40
C GLY A 432 -6.89 -26.23 -7.36
N THR A 433 -6.56 -26.30 -8.66
CA THR A 433 -7.47 -26.84 -9.69
C THR A 433 -6.92 -28.06 -10.41
N SER A 434 -5.63 -28.03 -10.75
CA SER A 434 -5.01 -29.06 -11.59
C SER A 434 -4.03 -29.88 -10.77
N THR A 435 -4.19 -31.21 -10.77
CA THR A 435 -3.35 -32.11 -9.99
C THR A 435 -2.61 -33.09 -10.88
N THR A 436 -1.28 -33.12 -10.74
CA THR A 436 -0.39 -34.06 -11.42
C THR A 436 0.34 -34.90 -10.38
N VAL A 437 0.54 -36.19 -10.67
CA VAL A 437 1.28 -37.11 -9.80
C VAL A 437 2.60 -37.47 -10.49
N VAL A 438 3.70 -37.35 -9.74
CA VAL A 438 5.05 -37.74 -10.18
C VAL A 438 5.63 -38.75 -9.21
N TYR A 439 6.31 -39.77 -9.73
CA TYR A 439 7.03 -40.75 -8.92
C TYR A 439 8.54 -40.53 -9.01
N VAL A 440 9.22 -40.68 -7.87
CA VAL A 440 10.68 -40.56 -7.74
C VAL A 440 11.19 -41.86 -7.16
N ASP A 441 11.96 -42.60 -7.94
CA ASP A 441 12.43 -43.96 -7.63
C ASP A 441 13.95 -44.12 -7.70
N SER A 442 14.67 -43.06 -8.04
CA SER A 442 16.08 -43.10 -8.39
C SER A 442 16.94 -42.29 -7.41
N PRO A 443 18.07 -42.85 -6.93
CA PRO A 443 19.05 -42.11 -6.15
C PRO A 443 19.74 -41.00 -6.95
N GLU A 444 20.49 -40.14 -6.24
CA GLU A 444 21.32 -39.08 -6.85
C GLU A 444 22.26 -39.64 -7.94
N GLY A 445 22.25 -39.02 -9.11
CA GLY A 445 23.10 -39.37 -10.25
C GLY A 445 22.65 -40.61 -11.04
N GLN A 446 21.61 -41.33 -10.58
CA GLN A 446 21.14 -42.57 -11.22
C GLN A 446 19.82 -42.40 -11.97
N GLY A 447 19.15 -41.25 -11.84
CA GLY A 447 17.90 -40.95 -12.55
C GLY A 447 18.11 -40.39 -13.97
N GLY A 448 17.05 -40.42 -14.78
CA GLY A 448 17.02 -39.73 -16.08
C GLY A 448 17.30 -38.23 -15.93
N GLN A 449 17.97 -37.64 -16.92
CA GLN A 449 18.35 -36.21 -16.96
C GLN A 449 19.01 -35.70 -15.66
N SER A 450 19.83 -36.52 -15.00
CA SER A 450 20.51 -36.16 -13.74
C SER A 450 19.53 -35.79 -12.61
N ASN A 451 18.46 -36.58 -12.45
CA ASN A 451 17.44 -36.42 -11.41
C ASN A 451 16.62 -35.12 -11.51
N VAL A 452 16.45 -34.60 -12.72
CA VAL A 452 15.59 -33.46 -13.01
C VAL A 452 14.21 -33.94 -13.45
N THR A 453 13.16 -33.40 -12.84
CA THR A 453 11.78 -33.55 -13.29
C THR A 453 11.29 -32.22 -13.84
N ALA A 454 10.76 -32.25 -15.05
CA ALA A 454 10.05 -31.13 -15.66
C ALA A 454 8.54 -31.42 -15.68
N ILE A 455 7.76 -30.49 -15.14
CA ILE A 455 6.29 -30.51 -15.18
C ILE A 455 5.86 -29.30 -15.98
N GLU A 456 5.35 -29.52 -17.17
CA GLU A 456 4.84 -28.44 -18.02
C GLU A 456 3.61 -27.80 -17.34
N LEU A 457 3.65 -26.46 -17.19
CA LEU A 457 2.61 -25.66 -16.54
C LEU A 457 1.75 -24.88 -17.54
N ARG A 458 2.36 -24.50 -18.67
CA ARG A 458 1.68 -23.94 -19.82
C ARG A 458 2.37 -24.37 -21.11
N ASN A 459 1.59 -24.92 -22.02
CA ASN A 459 1.92 -25.17 -23.42
C ASN A 459 0.78 -24.64 -24.29
N ALA A 460 1.07 -23.61 -25.09
CA ALA A 460 0.07 -22.90 -25.90
C ALA A 460 -0.13 -23.53 -27.29
N ASP A 461 0.56 -24.63 -27.60
CA ASP A 461 0.37 -25.35 -28.86
C ASP A 461 -0.95 -26.12 -28.86
N PHE A 462 -1.98 -25.51 -29.43
CA PHE A 462 -3.31 -26.11 -29.61
C PHE A 462 -3.31 -27.38 -30.49
N SER A 463 -2.22 -27.65 -31.22
CA SER A 463 -2.07 -28.87 -32.01
C SER A 463 -1.40 -30.01 -31.24
N SER A 464 -0.84 -29.72 -30.06
CA SER A 464 -0.20 -30.70 -29.20
C SER A 464 -1.22 -31.44 -28.33
N ILE A 465 -1.03 -32.76 -28.19
CA ILE A 465 -1.75 -33.55 -27.18
C ILE A 465 -1.39 -33.09 -25.76
N ASN A 466 -0.27 -32.41 -25.59
CA ASN A 466 0.19 -31.82 -24.35
C ASN A 466 -0.28 -30.36 -24.20
N TYR A 467 -1.36 -29.92 -24.86
CA TYR A 467 -1.93 -28.62 -24.56
C TYR A 467 -2.40 -28.55 -23.11
N HIS A 468 -1.89 -27.58 -22.35
CA HIS A 468 -2.36 -27.28 -21.00
C HIS A 468 -2.08 -25.82 -20.67
N ASP A 469 -2.96 -25.20 -19.90
CA ASP A 469 -2.77 -23.85 -19.36
C ASP A 469 -3.29 -23.83 -17.92
N TYR A 470 -2.38 -24.08 -16.98
CA TYR A 470 -2.71 -24.10 -15.54
C TYR A 470 -2.47 -22.75 -14.87
N LEU A 471 -1.94 -21.77 -15.61
CA LEU A 471 -1.44 -20.51 -15.05
C LEU A 471 -2.39 -19.35 -15.31
N VAL A 472 -2.46 -18.42 -14.35
CA VAL A 472 -3.22 -17.17 -14.46
C VAL A 472 -2.28 -15.97 -14.49
N ILE A 473 -2.71 -14.88 -15.11
CA ILE A 473 -1.96 -13.61 -15.02
C ILE A 473 -1.97 -13.14 -13.56
N GLY A 474 -0.80 -12.79 -13.03
CA GLY A 474 -0.63 -12.46 -11.62
C GLY A 474 -0.08 -13.61 -10.81
N LEU A 475 -0.51 -13.71 -9.54
CA LEU A 475 0.00 -14.68 -8.58
C LEU A 475 -0.48 -16.09 -8.92
N ASN A 476 0.45 -17.02 -9.02
CA ASN A 476 0.23 -18.45 -9.16
C ASN A 476 0.80 -19.16 -7.93
N THR A 477 0.14 -20.26 -7.57
CA THR A 477 0.52 -21.08 -6.42
C THR A 477 0.58 -22.55 -6.83
N ILE A 478 1.68 -23.22 -6.56
CA ILE A 478 1.82 -24.67 -6.73
C ILE A 478 2.08 -25.28 -5.36
N THR A 479 1.21 -26.19 -4.93
CA THR A 479 1.40 -26.95 -3.69
C THR A 479 1.85 -28.36 -4.03
N ILE A 480 2.95 -28.80 -3.42
CA ILE A 480 3.51 -30.14 -3.61
C ILE A 480 3.51 -30.87 -2.27
N THR A 481 2.84 -32.00 -2.23
CA THR A 481 2.87 -32.94 -1.11
C THR A 481 3.73 -34.14 -1.49
N VAL A 482 4.68 -34.50 -0.64
CA VAL A 482 5.58 -35.64 -0.85
C VAL A 482 5.23 -36.74 0.14
N GLU A 483 5.01 -37.95 -0.37
CA GLU A 483 4.63 -39.11 0.42
C GLU A 483 5.45 -40.34 0.01
N PRO A 484 5.84 -41.23 0.93
CA PRO A 484 6.43 -42.50 0.55
C PRO A 484 5.38 -43.39 -0.12
N VAL A 485 5.74 -44.10 -1.18
CA VAL A 485 4.85 -45.08 -1.83
C VAL A 485 4.59 -46.27 -0.90
N ASN A 486 5.63 -46.68 -0.14
CA ASN A 486 5.52 -47.70 0.90
C ASN A 486 6.06 -47.16 2.24
N PRO A 487 5.19 -46.80 3.20
CA PRO A 487 5.62 -46.24 4.48
C PRO A 487 6.36 -47.25 5.38
N ASN A 488 6.33 -48.55 5.05
CA ASN A 488 6.99 -49.60 5.83
C ASN A 488 8.47 -49.80 5.48
N GLN A 489 9.00 -49.05 4.51
CA GLN A 489 10.41 -49.09 4.12
C GLN A 489 11.16 -47.87 4.69
N SER A 490 12.50 -47.90 4.63
CA SER A 490 13.27 -46.67 4.83
C SER A 490 12.94 -45.73 3.68
N ASN A 491 12.58 -44.48 4.00
CA ASN A 491 12.21 -43.49 3.01
C ASN A 491 12.96 -42.20 3.30
N LEU A 492 13.77 -41.77 2.36
CA LEU A 492 14.44 -40.48 2.37
C LEU A 492 14.19 -39.80 1.02
N TYR A 493 13.85 -38.53 1.06
CA TYR A 493 13.64 -37.69 -0.11
C TYR A 493 14.38 -36.37 0.05
N THR A 494 15.18 -35.98 -0.94
CA THR A 494 15.94 -34.73 -0.92
C THR A 494 15.49 -33.83 -2.06
N LEU A 495 15.16 -32.58 -1.73
CA LEU A 495 14.89 -31.51 -2.69
C LEU A 495 16.09 -30.56 -2.73
N PHE A 496 16.85 -30.59 -3.82
CA PHE A 496 18.10 -29.85 -3.92
C PHE A 496 17.92 -28.47 -4.56
N ALA A 497 17.13 -28.40 -5.63
CA ALA A 497 16.83 -27.15 -6.31
C ALA A 497 15.47 -27.19 -7.00
N LEU A 498 14.93 -26.01 -7.28
CA LEU A 498 13.76 -25.84 -8.12
C LEU A 498 13.84 -24.56 -8.95
N ALA A 499 13.14 -24.52 -10.06
CA ALA A 499 13.00 -23.33 -10.91
C ALA A 499 11.65 -23.29 -11.64
N ILE A 500 11.27 -22.09 -12.08
CA ILE A 500 10.17 -21.85 -13.02
C ILE A 500 10.78 -21.25 -14.29
N GLY A 501 10.60 -21.90 -15.42
CA GLY A 501 11.14 -21.45 -16.72
C GLY A 501 10.75 -22.39 -17.84
N ASN A 502 11.27 -22.18 -19.03
CA ASN A 502 11.11 -23.11 -20.15
C ASN A 502 11.97 -24.37 -19.93
N ALA A 503 11.46 -25.52 -20.34
CA ALA A 503 12.11 -26.82 -20.20
C ALA A 503 13.24 -27.02 -21.24
#